data_AF-A0A8S9H710-F1
#
_entry.id   AF-A0A8S9H710-F1
#
_cell.length_a   1.000
_cell.length_b   1.000
_cell.length_c   1.000
_cell.angle_alpha   90.00
_cell.angle_beta   90.00
_cell.angle_gamma   90.00
#
_symmetry.space_group_name_H-M   'P 1'
#
loop_
_entity.id
_entity.type
_entity.pdbx_description
1 polymer ?
#
loop_
_entity_poly.entity_id
_entity_poly.type
_entity_poly.pdbx_seq_one_letter_code
_entity_poly.pdbx_strand_id
1 'polypeptide(L)'
;MDCVVDLEHGKCDCGVYAVEKLPCSHAIAAGTSDALHISTLVYLVFSKDFLFAGYSENIYPCVGQQVEERTCFPPDVKRGPGGQKKSRWQSWLELSKMRGRKPQKQHRVYRCSKCKETGHTKPQCKK
;
A
#
# COMPACT_ATOMS: atom_id res chain seq x y z
N MET A 1 -23.29 -4.01 -4.60
CA MET A 1 -23.57 -2.63 -4.16
C MET A 1 -24.02 -1.91 -5.41
N ASP A 2 -25.33 -1.78 -5.56
CA ASP A 2 -25.92 -1.08 -6.69
C ASP A 2 -25.89 0.41 -6.37
N CYS A 3 -25.20 1.21 -7.20
CA CYS A 3 -25.13 2.66 -7.08
C CYS A 3 -25.72 3.26 -8.34
N VAL A 4 -26.61 4.25 -8.19
CA VAL A 4 -27.11 5.02 -9.32
C VAL A 4 -26.04 6.03 -9.73
N VAL A 5 -25.76 6.06 -11.03
CA VAL A 5 -24.80 6.98 -11.64
C VAL A 5 -25.56 7.81 -12.67
N ASP A 6 -25.41 9.11 -12.57
CA ASP A 6 -25.87 10.08 -13.55
C ASP A 6 -24.63 10.64 -14.26
N LEU A 7 -24.38 10.13 -15.47
CA LEU A 7 -23.21 10.50 -16.28
C LEU A 7 -23.35 11.89 -16.89
N GLU A 8 -24.56 12.39 -17.10
CA GLU A 8 -24.82 13.72 -17.66
C GLU A 8 -24.50 14.82 -16.64
N HIS A 9 -24.93 14.64 -15.39
CA HIS A 9 -24.68 15.59 -14.31
C HIS A 9 -23.40 15.30 -13.51
N GLY A 10 -22.67 14.24 -13.85
CA GLY A 10 -21.45 13.85 -13.16
C GLY A 10 -21.68 13.48 -11.69
N LYS A 11 -22.75 12.73 -11.40
CA LYS A 11 -23.14 12.33 -10.03
C LYS A 11 -23.15 10.82 -9.85
N CYS A 12 -22.83 10.40 -8.64
CA CYS A 12 -22.88 9.02 -8.18
C CYS A 12 -23.42 9.03 -6.75
N ASP A 13 -24.26 8.05 -6.39
CA ASP A 13 -24.74 7.88 -5.00
C ASP A 13 -23.59 7.72 -3.99
N CYS A 14 -22.44 7.22 -4.45
CA CYS A 14 -21.22 7.15 -3.67
C CYS A 14 -20.64 8.52 -3.28
N GLY A 15 -21.16 9.63 -3.83
CA GLY A 15 -20.75 11.01 -3.56
C GLY A 15 -19.41 11.42 -4.19
N VAL A 16 -18.48 10.47 -4.39
CA VAL A 16 -17.12 10.72 -4.89
C VAL A 16 -17.14 11.51 -6.20
N TYR A 17 -17.97 11.10 -7.16
CA TYR A 17 -17.97 11.74 -8.48
C TYR A 17 -18.43 13.21 -8.42
N ALA A 18 -19.40 13.51 -7.55
CA ALA A 18 -19.91 14.86 -7.39
C ALA A 18 -18.91 15.80 -6.68
N VAL A 19 -18.10 15.26 -5.75
CA VAL A 19 -17.11 16.01 -4.95
C VAL A 19 -15.81 16.20 -5.71
N GLU A 20 -15.19 15.09 -6.15
CA GLU A 20 -13.87 15.11 -6.79
C GLU A 20 -13.94 15.61 -8.24
N LYS A 21 -15.14 15.62 -8.85
CA LYS A 21 -15.35 15.92 -10.27
C LYS A 21 -14.56 14.98 -11.20
N LEU A 22 -14.14 13.84 -10.66
CA LEU A 22 -13.44 12.74 -11.32
C LEU A 22 -14.30 11.47 -11.24
N PRO A 23 -14.35 10.65 -12.30
CA PRO A 23 -15.19 9.46 -12.32
C PRO A 23 -14.72 8.45 -11.26
N CYS A 24 -15.64 8.02 -10.41
CA CYS A 24 -15.43 6.94 -9.45
C CYS A 24 -15.49 5.56 -10.15
N SER A 25 -15.21 4.47 -9.43
CA SER A 25 -15.31 3.10 -9.97
C SER A 25 -16.69 2.80 -10.58
N HIS A 26 -17.77 3.30 -9.97
CA HIS A 26 -19.14 3.13 -10.49
C HIS A 26 -19.35 3.92 -11.79
N ALA A 27 -18.87 5.16 -11.86
CA ALA A 27 -18.98 6.00 -13.05
C ALA A 27 -18.14 5.46 -14.22
N ILE A 28 -16.96 4.91 -13.92
CA ILE A 28 -16.14 4.21 -14.91
C ILE A 28 -16.90 3.00 -15.45
N ALA A 29 -17.46 2.17 -14.57
CA ALA A 29 -18.23 0.99 -14.99
C ALA A 29 -19.44 1.38 -15.86
N ALA A 30 -20.23 2.38 -15.44
CA ALA A 30 -21.38 2.87 -16.18
C ALA A 30 -20.99 3.47 -17.55
N GLY A 31 -19.93 4.27 -17.59
CA GLY A 31 -19.40 4.82 -18.84
C GLY A 31 -18.89 3.74 -19.80
N THR A 32 -18.20 2.72 -19.28
CA THR A 32 -17.74 1.60 -20.12
C THR A 32 -18.89 0.78 -20.69
N SER A 33 -20.00 0.62 -19.94
CA SER A 33 -21.20 -0.05 -20.47
C SER A 33 -21.89 0.76 -21.56
N ASP A 34 -21.79 2.09 -21.52
CA ASP A 34 -22.34 3.01 -22.52
C ASP A 34 -21.34 3.32 -23.66
N ALA A 35 -20.22 2.58 -23.72
CA ALA A 35 -19.13 2.77 -24.68
C ALA A 35 -18.55 4.21 -24.73
N LEU A 36 -18.69 4.96 -23.63
CA LEU A 36 -18.10 6.28 -23.47
C LEU A 36 -16.62 6.17 -23.14
N HIS A 37 -15.83 7.07 -23.72
CA HIS A 37 -14.42 7.17 -23.38
C HIS A 37 -14.26 7.85 -22.02
N ILE A 38 -13.54 7.24 -21.08
CA ILE A 38 -13.44 7.72 -19.69
C ILE A 38 -13.00 9.20 -19.59
N SER A 39 -12.20 9.69 -20.54
CA SER A 39 -11.77 11.10 -20.54
C SER A 39 -12.92 12.08 -20.72
N THR A 40 -14.04 11.68 -21.32
CA THR A 40 -15.21 12.55 -21.50
C THR A 40 -16.04 12.66 -20.21
N LEU A 41 -15.82 11.75 -19.25
CA LEU A 41 -16.48 11.76 -17.94
C LEU A 41 -15.75 12.64 -16.93
N VAL A 42 -14.53 13.08 -17.23
CA VAL A 42 -13.78 14.00 -16.39
C VAL A 42 -14.28 15.42 -16.61
N TYR A 43 -14.52 16.15 -15.52
CA TYR A 43 -15.00 17.51 -15.61
C TYR A 43 -13.97 18.45 -16.27
N LEU A 44 -14.45 19.45 -17.02
CA LEU A 44 -13.62 20.34 -17.85
C LEU A 44 -12.54 21.11 -17.08
N VAL A 45 -12.73 21.30 -15.76
CA VAL A 45 -11.76 21.98 -14.88
C VAL A 45 -10.38 21.30 -14.86
N PHE A 46 -10.31 20.00 -15.17
CA PHE A 46 -9.05 19.25 -15.26
C PHE A 46 -8.46 19.23 -16.67
N SER A 47 -9.08 19.89 -17.64
CA SER A 47 -8.52 20.00 -18.99
C SER A 47 -7.31 20.95 -18.99
N LYS A 48 -6.42 20.73 -19.97
CA LYS A 48 -5.28 21.63 -20.19
C LYS A 48 -5.74 23.05 -20.53
N ASP A 49 -6.84 23.19 -21.26
CA ASP A 49 -7.34 24.50 -21.67
C ASP A 49 -7.77 25.33 -20.45
N PHE A 50 -8.46 24.70 -19.48
CA PHE A 50 -8.80 25.34 -18.21
C PHE A 50 -7.57 25.65 -17.35
N LEU A 51 -6.57 24.77 -17.35
CA LEU A 51 -5.29 25.03 -16.70
C LEU A 51 -4.61 26.26 -17.30
N PHE A 52 -4.49 26.34 -18.63
CA PHE A 52 -3.88 27.49 -19.30
C PHE A 52 -4.69 28.77 -19.09
N ALA A 53 -6.02 28.70 -19.13
CA ALA A 53 -6.88 29.84 -18.87
C ALA A 53 -6.72 30.35 -17.42
N GLY A 54 -6.68 29.46 -16.43
CA GLY A 54 -6.51 29.83 -15.02
C GLY A 54 -5.16 30.47 -14.69
N TYR A 55 -4.12 30.13 -15.46
CA TYR A 55 -2.77 30.68 -15.33
C TYR A 55 -2.40 31.61 -16.50
N SER A 56 -3.40 32.15 -17.19
CA SER A 56 -3.16 33.07 -18.31
C SER A 56 -2.57 34.41 -17.86
N GLU A 57 -2.92 34.82 -16.64
CA GLU A 57 -2.42 36.03 -15.99
C GLU A 57 -1.17 35.74 -15.15
N ASN A 58 -0.32 36.75 -15.01
CA ASN A 58 0.87 36.65 -14.18
C ASN A 58 0.48 36.60 -12.68
N ILE A 59 1.01 35.60 -11.97
CA ILE A 59 0.89 35.53 -10.50
C ILE A 59 1.94 36.45 -9.89
N TYR A 60 1.52 37.65 -9.50
CA TYR A 60 2.37 38.59 -8.80
C TYR A 60 2.44 38.25 -7.30
N PRO A 61 3.61 38.40 -6.66
CA PRO A 61 3.72 38.27 -5.22
C PRO A 61 2.87 39.35 -4.53
N CYS A 62 2.24 39.01 -3.41
CA CYS A 62 1.50 39.97 -2.60
C CYS A 62 2.45 41.06 -2.09
N VAL A 63 2.34 42.26 -2.67
CA VAL A 63 3.14 43.43 -2.30
C VAL A 63 2.64 43.95 -0.95
N GLY A 64 3.19 43.43 0.15
CA GLY A 64 2.78 43.83 1.50
C GLY A 64 2.98 42.78 2.58
N GLN A 65 3.24 41.52 2.22
CA GLN A 65 3.70 40.55 3.21
C GLN A 65 5.16 40.88 3.52
N GLN A 66 5.42 41.44 4.70
CA GLN A 66 6.76 41.41 5.26
C GLN A 66 7.14 39.94 5.41
N VAL A 67 7.80 39.41 4.39
CA VAL A 67 8.45 38.12 4.45
C VAL A 67 9.59 38.34 5.44
N GLU A 68 9.38 37.94 6.71
CA GLU A 68 10.49 37.84 7.65
C GLU A 68 11.60 37.07 6.94
N GLU A 69 12.80 37.65 6.90
CA GLU A 69 13.99 37.00 6.38
C GLU A 69 14.30 35.81 7.28
N ARG A 70 13.66 34.67 7.00
CA ARG A 70 13.84 33.43 7.73
C ARG A 70 14.81 32.57 6.95
N THR A 71 15.92 32.24 7.59
CA THR A 71 16.84 31.23 7.09
C THR A 71 16.14 29.86 7.13
N CYS A 72 15.68 29.39 5.98
CA CYS A 72 15.12 28.05 5.83
C CYS A 72 16.25 27.02 5.90
N PHE A 73 16.39 26.35 7.05
CA PHE A 73 17.24 25.16 7.14
C PHE A 73 16.56 23.97 6.45
N PRO A 74 17.32 23.06 5.83
CA PRO A 74 16.75 21.81 5.34
C PRO A 74 16.04 21.09 6.50
N PRO A 75 14.90 20.44 6.25
CA PRO A 75 14.22 19.67 7.29
C PRO A 75 15.18 18.63 7.86
N ASP A 76 15.08 18.38 9.15
CA ASP A 76 15.92 17.39 9.82
C ASP A 76 15.48 15.98 9.38
N VAL A 77 16.12 15.48 8.32
CA VAL A 77 15.80 14.18 7.73
C VAL A 77 16.32 13.08 8.64
N LYS A 78 15.45 12.58 9.52
CA LYS A 78 15.69 11.30 10.18
C LYS A 78 15.71 10.22 9.10
N ARG A 79 16.85 9.55 8.92
CA ARG A 79 16.87 8.32 8.13
C ARG A 79 15.88 7.35 8.77
N GLY A 80 14.82 7.02 8.04
CA GLY A 80 13.92 5.95 8.46
C GLY A 80 14.72 4.66 8.71
N PRO A 81 14.18 3.71 9.50
CA PRO A 81 14.81 2.41 9.67
C PRO A 81 15.12 1.86 8.27
N GLY A 82 16.40 1.71 7.96
CA GLY A 82 16.84 1.27 6.64
C GLY A 82 16.09 -0.01 6.29
N GLY A 83 15.46 -0.04 5.11
CA GLY A 83 14.68 -1.19 4.68
C GLY A 83 15.51 -2.47 4.84
N GLN A 84 14.89 -3.53 5.36
CA GLN A 84 15.60 -4.81 5.49
C GLN A 84 16.20 -5.16 4.14
N LYS A 85 17.51 -5.43 4.12
CA LYS A 85 18.18 -5.89 2.90
C LYS A 85 17.48 -7.17 2.45
N LYS A 86 16.76 -7.10 1.34
CA LYS A 86 16.22 -8.30 0.70
C LYS A 86 17.41 -9.12 0.23
N SER A 87 17.58 -10.33 0.78
CA SER A 87 18.52 -11.27 0.21
C SER A 87 18.05 -11.64 -1.20
N ARG A 88 19.00 -11.82 -2.12
CA ARG A 88 18.70 -12.38 -3.44
C ARG A 88 18.13 -13.78 -3.26
N TRP A 89 17.14 -14.17 -4.07
CA TRP A 89 16.76 -15.58 -4.16
C TRP A 89 17.99 -16.40 -4.60
N GLN A 90 18.34 -17.38 -3.77
CA GLN A 90 19.43 -18.32 -4.06
C GLN A 90 18.96 -19.34 -5.09
N SER A 91 19.82 -19.67 -6.05
CA SER A 91 19.52 -20.71 -7.03
C SER A 91 19.51 -22.09 -6.36
N TRP A 92 18.90 -23.08 -7.03
CA TRP A 92 18.84 -24.45 -6.54
C TRP A 92 20.24 -25.04 -6.26
N LEU A 93 21.24 -24.66 -7.07
CA LEU A 93 22.65 -25.04 -6.93
C LEU A 93 23.34 -24.44 -5.70
N GLU A 94 22.96 -23.23 -5.27
CA GLU A 94 23.49 -22.63 -4.04
C GLU A 94 22.86 -23.29 -2.80
N LEU A 95 21.55 -23.54 -2.86
CA LEU A 95 20.81 -24.24 -1.81
C LEU A 95 21.29 -25.68 -1.62
N SER A 96 21.69 -26.37 -2.70
CA SER A 96 22.17 -27.75 -2.62
C SER A 96 23.54 -27.87 -1.93
N LYS A 97 24.44 -26.90 -2.16
CA LYS A 97 25.77 -26.84 -1.52
C LYS A 97 25.68 -26.54 -0.01
N MET A 98 24.69 -25.77 0.41
CA MET A 98 24.45 -25.42 1.82
C MET A 98 23.84 -26.56 2.65
N ARG A 99 23.22 -27.57 2.01
CA ARG A 99 22.62 -28.75 2.66
C ARG A 99 23.65 -29.81 3.10
N GLY A 100 24.90 -29.42 3.36
CA GLY A 100 25.99 -30.32 3.73
C GLY A 100 26.00 -30.80 5.20
N ARG A 101 25.19 -30.21 6.09
CA ARG A 101 25.03 -30.70 7.47
C ARG A 101 23.57 -30.69 7.85
N LYS A 102 22.89 -31.82 7.71
CA LYS A 102 21.60 -32.03 8.37
C LYS A 102 21.84 -31.88 9.87
N PRO A 103 21.12 -31.00 10.60
CA PRO A 103 21.10 -31.09 12.05
C PRO A 103 20.49 -32.46 12.39
N GLN A 104 21.33 -33.38 12.84
CA GLN A 104 20.89 -34.68 13.30
C GLN A 104 19.97 -34.42 14.49
N LYS A 105 18.68 -34.77 14.38
CA LYS A 105 17.74 -34.66 15.51
C LYS A 105 18.33 -35.46 16.66
N GLN A 106 18.86 -34.79 17.68
CA GLN A 106 19.24 -35.45 18.92
C GLN A 106 17.97 -36.10 19.47
N HIS A 107 17.98 -37.42 19.66
CA HIS A 107 16.84 -38.15 20.18
C HIS A 107 16.57 -37.65 21.61
N ARG A 108 15.51 -36.86 21.79
CA ARG A 108 15.13 -36.34 23.09
C ARG A 108 14.77 -37.52 23.98
N VAL A 109 15.54 -37.75 25.04
CA VAL A 109 15.23 -38.79 26.01
C VAL A 109 13.90 -38.44 26.70
N TYR A 110 12.88 -39.24 26.44
CA TYR A 110 11.54 -39.04 26.98
C TYR A 110 11.49 -39.41 28.46
N ARG A 111 10.88 -38.54 29.28
CA ARG A 111 10.64 -38.75 30.72
C ARG A 111 9.15 -38.97 30.95
N CYS A 112 8.82 -39.95 31.80
CA CYS A 112 7.44 -40.20 32.21
C CYS A 112 6.84 -38.95 32.86
N SER A 113 5.68 -38.50 32.40
CA SER A 113 5.06 -37.28 32.93
C SER A 113 4.59 -37.40 34.39
N LYS A 114 4.44 -38.63 34.92
CA LYS A 114 4.00 -38.88 36.31
C LYS A 114 5.18 -38.87 37.30
N CYS A 115 6.18 -39.72 37.09
CA CYS A 115 7.32 -39.84 38.01
C CYS A 115 8.60 -39.12 37.54
N LYS A 116 8.62 -38.54 36.34
CA LYS A 116 9.77 -37.84 35.71
C LYS A 116 11.01 -38.71 35.43
N GLU A 117 10.94 -40.02 35.65
CA GLU A 117 12.00 -40.97 35.30
C GLU A 117 11.96 -41.36 33.82
N THR A 118 13.10 -41.75 33.28
CA THR A 118 13.25 -42.24 31.89
C THR A 118 13.07 -43.75 31.81
N GLY A 119 12.70 -44.28 30.64
CA GLY A 119 12.61 -45.73 30.40
C GLY A 119 11.21 -46.33 30.44
N HIS A 120 10.19 -45.53 30.75
CA HIS A 120 8.78 -45.93 30.63
C HIS A 120 7.90 -44.72 30.30
N THR A 121 6.70 -44.99 29.79
CA THR A 121 5.68 -43.98 29.48
C THR A 121 4.64 -43.91 30.61
N LYS A 122 3.84 -42.82 30.65
CA LYS A 122 2.79 -42.61 31.66
C LYS A 122 1.88 -43.84 31.92
N PRO A 123 1.41 -44.60 30.91
CA PRO A 123 0.54 -45.75 31.14
C PRO A 123 1.21 -46.91 31.87
N GLN A 124 2.51 -47.13 31.67
CA GLN A 124 3.29 -48.18 32.34
C GLN A 124 3.93 -47.72 33.67
N CYS A 125 3.57 -46.55 34.18
CA CYS A 125 4.14 -46.04 35.43
C CYS A 125 3.59 -46.81 36.64
N LYS A 126 4.48 -47.46 37.39
CA LYS A 126 4.15 -48.25 38.60
C LYS A 126 4.18 -47.44 39.90
N LYS A 127 4.61 -46.17 39.85
CA LYS A 127 4.43 -45.19 40.92
C LYS A 127 3.08 -44.51 40.75
#